data_AF-A0AAV9KNF5-F1
#
_entry.id   AF-A0AAV9KNF5-F1
#
_cell.length_a   1.000
_cell.length_b   1.000
_cell.length_c   1.000
_cell.angle_alpha   90.00
_cell.angle_beta   90.00
_cell.angle_gamma   90.00
#
_symmetry.space_group_name_H-M   'P 1'
#
loop_
_entity.id
_entity.type
_entity.pdbx_description
1 polymer ?
#
loop_
_entity_poly.entity_id
_entity_poly.type
_entity_poly.pdbx_seq_one_letter_code
_entity_poly.pdbx_strand_id
1 'polypeptide(L)'
;MANLTKLEFVALHSSGKNYLSWVLDAEIHLDAMGLGDTIKIENKASKQDCAKAMIFSRSLVLWNNLKERHDHLKMVIHPKARYDWMHLRLRDFKSIHEYNSAMFKIISQLKLCGDTVSDVDMMEKTFSTFHASNVLLQQQYREKGFKKYSELISHFLVAEQNNDLLMKNHENRPTGSTPFPEVNEVYAHHARRGRGRGRGRNYGQE
;
A
#
# COMPACT_ATOMS: atom_id res chain seq x y z
N MET A 1 -23.16 23.24 -14.40
CA MET A 1 -22.42 22.02 -14.03
C MET A 1 -23.09 20.86 -14.77
N ALA A 2 -22.45 20.30 -15.78
CA ALA A 2 -23.05 19.21 -16.56
C ALA A 2 -23.00 17.93 -15.71
N ASN A 3 -24.17 17.34 -15.46
CA ASN A 3 -24.30 16.01 -14.90
C ASN A 3 -23.62 15.04 -15.88
N LEU A 4 -22.37 14.64 -15.58
CA LEU A 4 -21.74 13.51 -16.22
C LEU A 4 -22.52 12.28 -15.78
N THR A 5 -23.49 11.89 -16.60
CA THR A 5 -24.21 10.62 -16.47
C THR A 5 -23.21 9.52 -16.23
N LYS A 6 -23.32 8.88 -15.07
CA LYS A 6 -22.54 7.72 -14.66
C LYS A 6 -22.61 6.71 -15.80
N LEU A 7 -21.47 6.46 -16.43
CA LEU A 7 -21.34 5.58 -17.58
C LEU A 7 -21.49 4.13 -17.11
N GLU A 8 -22.55 3.46 -17.53
CA GLU A 8 -22.94 2.12 -17.06
C GLU A 8 -22.41 0.97 -17.95
N PHE A 9 -21.35 1.19 -18.73
CA PHE A 9 -20.81 0.11 -19.57
C PHE A 9 -19.28 0.03 -19.60
N VAL A 10 -18.78 -1.14 -19.97
CA VAL A 10 -17.38 -1.53 -19.84
C VAL A 10 -16.52 -0.78 -20.86
N ALA A 11 -15.37 -0.27 -20.42
CA ALA A 11 -14.35 0.39 -21.25
C ALA A 11 -13.84 -0.44 -22.42
N LEU A 12 -13.46 0.19 -23.55
CA LEU A 12 -12.67 -0.50 -24.58
C LEU A 12 -11.32 -0.91 -23.99
N HIS A 13 -11.05 -2.22 -23.96
CA HIS A 13 -9.80 -2.77 -23.47
C HIS A 13 -8.67 -2.36 -24.40
N SER A 14 -7.49 -2.07 -23.85
CA SER A 14 -6.28 -1.66 -24.60
C SER A 14 -5.89 -2.65 -25.70
N SER A 15 -6.17 -3.95 -25.50
CA SER A 15 -5.94 -5.01 -26.48
C SER A 15 -7.07 -5.20 -27.52
N GLY A 16 -8.17 -4.44 -27.45
CA GLY A 16 -9.33 -4.55 -28.36
C GLY A 16 -10.21 -5.81 -28.20
N LYS A 17 -10.00 -6.64 -27.17
CA LYS A 17 -10.71 -7.94 -27.01
C LYS A 17 -12.22 -7.81 -26.83
N ASN A 18 -12.69 -6.70 -26.31
CA ASN A 18 -14.11 -6.41 -26.09
C ASN A 18 -14.64 -5.36 -27.07
N TYR A 19 -14.01 -5.20 -28.24
CA TYR A 19 -14.39 -4.18 -29.22
C TYR A 19 -15.86 -4.27 -29.62
N LEU A 20 -16.36 -5.46 -29.95
CA LEU A 20 -17.75 -5.63 -30.42
C LEU A 20 -18.79 -5.25 -29.35
N SER A 21 -18.59 -5.68 -28.10
CA SER A 21 -19.50 -5.29 -27.01
C SER A 21 -19.39 -3.80 -26.69
N TRP A 22 -18.17 -3.25 -26.70
CA TRP A 22 -17.95 -1.82 -26.45
C TRP A 22 -18.63 -0.94 -27.50
N VAL A 23 -18.57 -1.33 -28.79
CA VAL A 23 -19.24 -0.60 -29.87
C VAL A 23 -20.74 -0.57 -29.64
N LEU A 24 -21.37 -1.72 -29.35
CA LEU A 24 -22.81 -1.80 -29.09
C LEU A 24 -23.23 -0.91 -27.91
N ASP A 25 -22.50 -0.96 -26.80
CA ASP A 25 -22.81 -0.16 -25.63
C ASP A 25 -22.62 1.35 -25.91
N ALA A 26 -21.58 1.72 -26.67
CA ALA A 26 -21.33 3.09 -27.09
C ALA A 26 -22.40 3.62 -28.05
N GLU A 27 -22.89 2.79 -28.98
CA GLU A 27 -24.00 3.09 -29.87
C GLU A 27 -25.28 3.41 -29.08
N ILE A 28 -25.68 2.53 -28.17
CA ILE A 28 -26.87 2.71 -27.31
C ILE A 28 -26.76 3.99 -26.49
N HIS A 29 -25.58 4.30 -25.96
CA HIS A 29 -25.38 5.50 -25.15
C HIS A 29 -25.44 6.78 -25.98
N LEU A 30 -24.85 6.79 -27.17
CA LEU A 30 -24.95 7.91 -28.09
C LEU A 30 -26.40 8.11 -28.56
N ASP A 31 -27.15 7.04 -28.84
CA ASP A 31 -28.58 7.11 -29.14
C ASP A 31 -29.36 7.75 -27.99
N ALA A 32 -29.13 7.34 -26.74
CA ALA A 32 -29.77 7.92 -25.56
C ALA A 32 -29.44 9.41 -25.36
N MET A 33 -28.26 9.85 -25.81
CA MET A 33 -27.86 11.27 -25.80
C MET A 33 -28.37 12.07 -27.02
N GLY A 34 -29.12 11.43 -27.94
CA GLY A 34 -29.55 12.05 -29.20
C GLY A 34 -28.40 12.27 -30.19
N LEU A 35 -27.28 11.58 -30.01
CA LEU A 35 -26.06 11.65 -30.83
C LEU A 35 -25.86 10.41 -31.72
N GLY A 36 -26.74 9.42 -31.68
CA GLY A 36 -26.52 8.16 -32.42
C GLY A 36 -26.51 8.28 -33.94
N ASP A 37 -27.09 9.34 -34.52
CA ASP A 37 -26.94 9.60 -35.95
C ASP A 37 -25.52 10.10 -36.33
N THR A 38 -24.73 10.60 -35.38
CA THR A 38 -23.38 11.14 -35.65
C THR A 38 -22.35 10.09 -36.06
N ILE A 39 -22.61 8.81 -35.75
CA ILE A 39 -21.73 7.68 -36.05
C ILE A 39 -22.05 6.98 -37.38
N LYS A 40 -23.18 7.33 -38.02
CA LYS A 40 -23.55 6.78 -39.33
C LYS A 40 -22.70 7.42 -40.44
N ILE A 41 -22.36 6.60 -41.44
CA ILE A 41 -21.73 7.06 -42.68
C ILE A 41 -22.73 7.96 -43.42
N GLU A 42 -22.27 9.10 -43.95
CA GLU A 42 -23.11 10.14 -44.59
C GLU A 42 -24.14 10.81 -43.68
N ASN A 43 -23.84 10.96 -42.38
CA ASN A 43 -24.74 11.67 -41.48
C ASN A 43 -24.89 13.17 -41.81
N LYS A 44 -26.07 13.71 -41.52
CA LYS A 44 -26.40 15.14 -41.63
C LYS A 44 -26.21 15.89 -40.31
N ALA A 45 -25.50 15.29 -39.35
CA ALA A 45 -25.38 15.85 -38.02
C ALA A 45 -24.53 17.13 -38.04
N SER A 46 -24.78 18.01 -37.08
CA SER A 46 -24.02 19.25 -36.98
C SER A 46 -22.55 18.96 -36.66
N LYS A 47 -21.62 19.80 -37.14
CA LYS A 47 -20.20 19.71 -36.76
C LYS A 47 -19.99 19.75 -35.24
N GLN A 48 -20.87 20.44 -34.53
CA GLN A 48 -20.85 20.53 -33.07
C GLN A 48 -21.19 19.19 -32.41
N ASP A 49 -22.18 18.47 -32.91
CA ASP A 49 -22.60 17.18 -32.34
C ASP A 49 -21.60 16.06 -32.65
N CYS A 50 -21.00 16.08 -33.85
CA CYS A 50 -19.85 15.22 -34.17
C CYS A 50 -18.66 15.48 -33.22
N ALA A 51 -18.37 16.76 -32.91
CA ALA A 51 -17.32 17.10 -31.95
C ALA A 51 -17.63 16.61 -30.53
N LYS A 52 -18.89 16.71 -30.07
CA LYS A 52 -19.31 16.18 -28.76
C LYS A 52 -19.13 14.66 -28.67
N ALA A 53 -19.54 13.92 -29.69
CA ALA A 53 -19.39 12.45 -29.74
C ALA A 53 -17.90 12.02 -29.76
N MET A 54 -17.06 12.75 -30.50
CA MET A 54 -15.61 12.52 -30.52
C MET A 54 -14.94 12.80 -29.17
N ILE A 55 -15.30 13.91 -28.50
CA ILE A 55 -14.77 14.26 -27.18
C ILE A 55 -15.19 13.22 -26.14
N PHE A 56 -16.45 12.77 -26.18
CA PHE A 56 -16.95 11.72 -25.30
C PHE A 56 -16.13 10.43 -25.45
N SER A 57 -15.98 9.94 -26.69
CA SER A 57 -15.24 8.71 -26.98
C SER A 57 -13.77 8.80 -26.55
N ARG A 58 -13.10 9.92 -26.84
CA ARG A 58 -11.71 10.17 -26.42
C ARG A 58 -11.57 10.26 -24.91
N SER A 59 -12.49 10.95 -24.24
CA SER A 59 -12.47 11.11 -22.79
C SER A 59 -12.66 9.76 -22.10
N LEU A 60 -13.56 8.91 -22.60
CA LEU A 60 -13.82 7.58 -22.07
C LEU A 60 -12.59 6.67 -22.19
N VAL A 61 -11.95 6.62 -23.35
CA VAL A 61 -10.71 5.84 -23.54
C VAL A 61 -9.60 6.34 -22.61
N LEU A 62 -9.41 7.66 -22.52
CA LEU A 62 -8.40 8.26 -21.64
C LEU A 62 -8.66 7.94 -20.15
N TRP A 63 -9.91 8.08 -19.69
CA TRP A 63 -10.29 7.77 -18.32
C TRP A 63 -10.03 6.32 -17.94
N ASN A 64 -10.35 5.40 -18.83
CA ASN A 64 -10.13 3.98 -18.58
C ASN A 64 -8.64 3.62 -18.56
N ASN A 65 -7.85 4.17 -19.48
CA ASN A 65 -6.39 4.02 -19.44
C ASN A 65 -5.76 4.63 -18.17
N LEU A 66 -6.31 5.72 -17.64
CA LEU A 66 -5.87 6.29 -16.37
C LEU A 66 -6.27 5.40 -15.20
N LYS A 67 -7.51 4.91 -15.20
CA LYS A 67 -8.03 4.01 -14.17
C LYS A 67 -7.23 2.71 -14.12
N GLU A 68 -6.99 2.06 -15.27
CA GLU A 68 -6.19 0.83 -15.36
C GLU A 68 -4.77 1.02 -14.82
N ARG A 69 -4.10 2.12 -15.20
CA ARG A 69 -2.77 2.45 -14.66
C ARG A 69 -2.80 2.71 -13.15
N HIS A 70 -3.83 3.39 -12.66
CA HIS A 70 -4.00 3.65 -11.23
C HIS A 70 -4.28 2.35 -10.45
N ASP A 71 -5.13 1.48 -10.97
CA ASP A 71 -5.44 0.19 -10.36
C ASP A 71 -4.18 -0.71 -10.33
N HIS A 72 -3.41 -0.72 -11.41
CA HIS A 72 -2.10 -1.39 -11.44
C HIS A 72 -1.12 -0.80 -10.40
N LEU A 73 -1.06 0.53 -10.29
CA LEU A 73 -0.23 1.20 -9.29
C LEU A 73 -0.65 0.78 -7.86
N LYS A 74 -1.96 0.72 -7.59
CA LYS A 74 -2.49 0.21 -6.31
C LYS A 74 -2.08 -1.22 -6.06
N MET A 75 -2.12 -2.12 -7.06
CA MET A 75 -1.69 -3.52 -6.88
C MET A 75 -0.25 -3.65 -6.39
N VAL A 76 0.64 -2.75 -6.80
CA VAL A 76 2.05 -2.79 -6.38
C VAL A 76 2.27 -2.04 -5.07
N ILE A 77 1.67 -0.87 -4.91
CA ILE A 77 1.85 -0.02 -3.72
C ILE A 77 1.14 -0.62 -2.50
N HIS A 78 -0.05 -1.17 -2.66
CA HIS A 78 -0.91 -1.55 -1.53
C HIS A 78 -0.31 -2.67 -0.67
N PRO A 79 0.18 -3.80 -1.22
CA PRO A 79 0.80 -4.85 -0.43
C PRO A 79 2.07 -4.36 0.27
N LYS A 80 2.86 -3.53 -0.42
CA LYS A 80 4.08 -2.94 0.14
C LYS A 80 3.77 -2.00 1.30
N ALA A 81 2.79 -1.10 1.15
CA ALA A 81 2.39 -0.17 2.21
C ALA A 81 1.85 -0.91 3.44
N ARG A 82 1.09 -1.99 3.26
CA ARG A 82 0.65 -2.85 4.37
C ARG A 82 1.80 -3.58 5.05
N TYR A 83 2.76 -4.08 4.27
CA TYR A 83 3.98 -4.69 4.81
C TYR A 83 4.79 -3.68 5.62
N ASP A 84 5.04 -2.50 5.06
CA ASP A 84 5.79 -1.43 5.72
C ASP A 84 5.06 -0.98 7.00
N TRP A 85 3.72 -0.85 6.97
CA TRP A 85 2.92 -0.56 8.17
C TRP A 85 3.07 -1.63 9.25
N MET A 86 3.00 -2.93 8.89
CA MET A 86 3.13 -4.03 9.84
C MET A 86 4.50 -4.03 10.52
N HIS A 87 5.56 -3.75 9.76
CA HIS A 87 6.94 -3.80 10.24
C HIS A 87 7.48 -2.46 10.75
N LEU A 88 6.70 -1.38 10.67
CA LEU A 88 7.09 -0.08 11.19
C LEU A 88 7.33 -0.15 12.71
N ARG A 89 8.53 0.23 13.14
CA ARG A 89 8.91 0.27 14.57
C ARG A 89 9.69 1.53 14.89
N LEU A 90 9.34 2.17 16.01
CA LEU A 90 9.99 3.39 16.48
C LEU A 90 11.52 3.23 16.62
N ARG A 91 11.98 2.08 17.14
CA ARG A 91 13.41 1.77 17.33
C ARG A 91 14.25 1.64 16.05
N ASP A 92 13.61 1.49 14.89
CA ASP A 92 14.34 1.34 13.62
C ASP A 92 14.77 2.71 13.05
N PHE A 93 14.43 3.82 13.73
CA PHE A 93 14.75 5.19 13.34
C PHE A 93 15.68 5.87 14.34
N LYS A 94 16.47 6.85 13.87
CA LYS A 94 17.40 7.60 14.73
C LYS A 94 16.71 8.68 15.55
N SER A 95 15.56 9.15 15.09
CA SER A 95 14.78 10.18 15.77
C SER A 95 13.27 9.98 15.64
N ILE A 96 12.52 10.58 16.56
CA ILE A 96 11.06 10.71 16.48
C ILE A 96 10.64 11.38 15.17
N HIS A 97 11.39 12.37 14.70
CA HIS A 97 11.10 13.06 13.44
C HIS A 97 11.18 12.11 12.23
N GLU A 98 12.23 11.28 12.14
CA GLU A 98 12.38 10.29 11.07
C GLU A 98 11.26 9.25 11.09
N TYR A 99 10.94 8.72 12.27
CA TYR A 99 9.82 7.80 12.45
C TYR A 99 8.50 8.42 11.99
N ASN A 100 8.23 9.66 12.42
CA ASN A 100 7.01 10.38 12.09
C ASN A 100 6.86 10.55 10.56
N SER A 101 7.95 10.95 9.90
CA SER A 101 8.00 11.07 8.44
C SER A 101 7.69 9.74 7.74
N ALA A 102 8.29 8.64 8.20
CA ALA A 102 8.03 7.31 7.65
C ALA A 102 6.58 6.86 7.86
N MET A 103 6.01 7.10 9.04
CA MET A 103 4.61 6.80 9.35
C MET A 103 3.66 7.54 8.40
N PHE A 104 3.83 8.86 8.22
CA PHE A 104 3.00 9.63 7.30
C PHE A 104 3.16 9.20 5.84
N LYS A 105 4.37 8.83 5.42
CA LYS A 105 4.61 8.27 4.08
C LYS A 105 3.81 7.00 3.86
N ILE A 106 3.88 6.04 4.79
CA ILE A 106 3.12 4.78 4.71
C ILE A 106 1.60 5.06 4.70
N ILE A 107 1.12 5.92 5.59
CA ILE A 107 -0.30 6.25 5.68
C ILE A 107 -0.80 6.92 4.40
N SER A 108 0.00 7.79 3.78
CA SER A 108 -0.38 8.42 2.50
C SER A 108 -0.56 7.38 1.39
N GLN A 109 0.28 6.34 1.37
CA GLN A 109 0.17 5.23 0.42
C GLN A 109 -1.04 4.34 0.70
N LEU A 110 -1.33 4.05 1.97
CA LEU A 110 -2.53 3.32 2.38
C LEU A 110 -3.81 4.08 1.97
N LYS A 111 -3.87 5.39 2.25
CA LYS A 111 -4.98 6.28 1.85
C LYS A 111 -5.16 6.34 0.34
N LEU A 112 -4.05 6.42 -0.43
CA LEU A 112 -4.09 6.34 -1.89
C LEU A 112 -4.74 5.04 -2.38
N CYS A 113 -4.48 3.93 -1.68
CA CYS A 113 -5.03 2.62 -2.03
C CYS A 113 -6.49 2.45 -1.58
N GLY A 114 -6.98 3.26 -0.63
CA GLY A 114 -8.35 3.25 -0.12
C GLY A 114 -8.47 2.76 1.32
N ASP A 115 -7.36 2.44 1.98
CA ASP A 115 -7.35 2.12 3.41
C ASP A 115 -7.47 3.42 4.22
N THR A 116 -8.28 3.40 5.28
CA THR A 116 -8.37 4.51 6.23
C THR A 116 -7.57 4.16 7.49
N VAL A 117 -6.73 5.09 7.93
CA VAL A 117 -5.94 4.97 9.17
C VAL A 117 -6.27 6.19 10.02
N SER A 118 -6.81 5.96 11.21
CA SER A 118 -7.22 6.99 12.16
C SER A 118 -6.07 7.43 13.08
N ASP A 119 -6.25 8.56 13.78
CA ASP A 119 -5.31 8.99 14.83
C ASP A 119 -5.10 7.90 15.90
N VAL A 120 -6.17 7.18 16.27
CA VAL A 120 -6.10 6.09 17.26
C VAL A 120 -5.21 4.96 16.73
N ASP A 121 -5.37 4.57 15.47
CA ASP A 121 -4.54 3.52 14.85
C ASP A 121 -3.05 3.92 14.83
N MET A 122 -2.76 5.18 14.55
CA MET A 122 -1.39 5.72 14.56
C MET A 122 -0.78 5.71 15.96
N MET A 123 -1.55 6.11 16.97
CA MET A 123 -1.12 6.09 18.36
C MET A 123 -0.90 4.65 18.84
N GLU A 124 -1.86 3.75 18.61
CA GLU A 124 -1.74 2.32 18.94
C GLU A 124 -0.55 1.68 18.25
N LYS A 125 -0.36 1.98 16.95
CA LYS A 125 0.80 1.51 16.22
C LYS A 125 2.09 1.99 16.87
N THR A 126 2.17 3.26 17.25
CA THR A 126 3.35 3.82 17.92
C THR A 126 3.61 3.15 19.27
N PHE A 127 2.59 2.99 20.10
CA PHE A 127 2.71 2.31 21.39
C PHE A 127 3.14 0.84 21.24
N SER A 128 2.64 0.13 20.24
CA SER A 128 3.00 -1.29 20.00
C SER A 128 4.47 -1.52 19.66
N THR A 129 5.20 -0.44 19.32
CA THR A 129 6.60 -0.56 18.89
C THR A 129 7.61 -0.38 20.03
N PHE A 130 7.11 -0.08 21.23
CA PHE A 130 7.92 -0.06 22.45
C PHE A 130 8.46 -1.46 22.75
N HIS A 131 9.69 -1.52 23.27
CA HIS A 131 10.28 -2.79 23.71
C HIS A 131 9.55 -3.33 24.95
N ALA A 132 9.56 -4.65 25.15
CA ALA A 132 8.93 -5.28 26.30
C ALA A 132 9.46 -4.77 27.65
N SER A 133 10.72 -4.34 27.71
CA SER A 133 11.30 -3.69 28.91
C SER A 133 10.70 -2.32 29.20
N ASN A 134 10.04 -1.69 28.23
CA ASN A 134 9.52 -0.33 28.31
C ASN A 134 7.98 -0.30 28.40
N VAL A 135 7.36 -1.43 28.77
CA VAL A 135 5.90 -1.55 28.94
C VAL A 135 5.35 -0.53 29.95
N LEU A 136 6.08 -0.26 31.03
CA LEU A 136 5.65 0.73 32.02
C LEU A 136 5.64 2.16 31.44
N LEU A 137 6.64 2.51 30.65
CA LEU A 137 6.70 3.81 29.96
C LEU A 137 5.59 3.93 28.90
N GLN A 138 5.34 2.86 28.14
CA GLN A 138 4.22 2.80 27.21
C GLN A 138 2.90 3.06 27.93
N GLN A 139 2.68 2.42 29.08
CA GLN A 139 1.47 2.58 29.89
C GLN A 139 1.31 4.02 30.41
N GLN A 140 2.39 4.62 30.91
CA GLN A 140 2.40 6.03 31.33
C GLN A 140 1.96 6.97 30.21
N TYR A 141 2.40 6.74 28.97
CA TYR A 141 1.98 7.56 27.84
C TYR A 141 0.52 7.33 27.43
N ARG A 142 0.01 6.10 27.57
CA ARG A 142 -1.41 5.79 27.35
C ARG A 142 -2.30 6.51 28.35
N GLU A 143 -1.89 6.55 29.62
CA GLU A 143 -2.62 7.22 30.70
C GLU A 143 -2.71 8.74 30.54
N LYS A 144 -1.83 9.36 29.74
CA LYS A 144 -1.95 10.79 29.39
C LYS A 144 -3.19 11.11 28.54
N GLY A 145 -3.80 10.12 27.89
CA GLY A 145 -5.10 10.28 27.23
C GLY A 145 -5.08 11.22 26.01
N PHE A 146 -4.01 11.19 25.21
CA PHE A 146 -3.93 11.95 23.96
C PHE A 146 -5.08 11.61 23.01
N LYS A 147 -5.67 12.63 22.38
CA LYS A 147 -6.82 12.47 21.46
C LYS A 147 -6.40 12.45 20.01
N LYS A 148 -5.28 13.10 19.68
CA LYS A 148 -4.72 13.17 18.33
C LYS A 148 -3.29 12.66 18.32
N TYR A 149 -2.90 12.02 17.22
CA TYR A 149 -1.52 11.58 17.05
C TYR A 149 -0.53 12.76 17.06
N SER A 150 -0.96 13.94 16.60
CA SER A 150 -0.15 15.16 16.68
C SER A 150 0.21 15.55 18.12
N GLU A 151 -0.67 15.30 19.09
CA GLU A 151 -0.39 15.61 20.50
C GLU A 151 0.66 14.64 21.07
N LEU A 152 0.52 13.36 20.75
CA LEU A 152 1.49 12.31 21.11
C LEU A 152 2.86 12.62 20.53
N ILE A 153 2.95 12.93 19.24
CA ILE A 153 4.25 13.13 18.58
C ILE A 153 4.96 14.39 19.07
N SER A 154 4.21 15.48 19.34
CA SER A 154 4.77 16.68 19.97
C SER A 154 5.34 16.37 21.34
N HIS A 155 4.64 15.57 22.15
CA HIS A 155 5.17 15.14 23.44
C HIS A 155 6.43 14.29 23.30
N PHE A 156 6.46 13.36 22.34
CA PHE A 156 7.62 12.50 22.11
C PHE A 156 8.85 13.29 21.64
N LEU A 157 8.67 14.33 20.83
CA LEU A 157 9.76 15.22 20.41
C LEU A 157 10.40 15.95 21.60
N VAL A 158 9.60 16.42 22.57
CA VAL A 158 10.13 17.05 23.80
C VAL A 158 10.86 16.01 24.67
N ALA A 159 10.28 14.83 24.83
CA ALA A 159 10.90 13.75 25.60
C ALA A 159 12.22 13.27 24.97
N GLU A 160 12.31 13.23 23.64
CA GLU A 160 13.55 12.92 22.91
C GLU A 160 14.64 13.96 23.18
N GLN A 161 14.31 15.25 23.12
CA GLN A 161 15.26 16.34 23.41
C GLN A 161 15.76 16.32 24.87
N ASN A 162 14.89 15.95 25.80
CA ASN A 162 15.24 15.81 27.21
C ASN A 162 15.99 14.50 27.52
N ASN A 163 16.22 13.63 26.53
CA ASN A 163 16.75 12.27 26.68
C ASN A 163 15.89 11.35 27.57
N ASP A 164 14.64 11.72 27.83
CA ASP A 164 13.66 10.94 28.61
C ASP A 164 13.07 9.78 27.79
N LEU A 165 13.18 9.86 26.46
CA LEU A 165 12.71 8.82 25.55
C LEU A 165 13.78 7.72 25.38
N LEU A 166 13.44 6.48 25.71
CA LEU A 166 14.34 5.31 25.63
C LEU A 166 14.59 4.85 24.16
N MET A 167 15.16 5.71 23.33
CA MET A 167 15.52 5.47 21.92
C MET A 167 16.90 4.82 21.71
N LYS A 168 17.55 4.37 22.78
CA LYS A 168 18.94 3.84 22.80
C LYS A 168 19.09 2.44 22.17
N ASN A 169 18.51 2.19 21.00
CA ASN A 169 18.66 0.92 20.27
C ASN A 169 19.18 1.06 18.83
N HIS A 170 19.27 2.29 18.28
CA HIS A 170 19.80 2.49 16.92
C HIS A 170 21.32 2.26 16.85
N GLU A 171 22.07 2.43 17.94
CA GLU A 171 23.52 2.21 17.99
C GLU A 171 23.91 0.73 17.87
N ASN A 172 23.01 -0.20 18.19
CA ASN A 172 23.29 -1.64 18.18
C ASN A 172 22.97 -2.31 16.83
N ARG A 173 22.52 -1.56 15.82
CA ARG A 173 22.05 -2.14 14.55
C ARG A 173 22.67 -1.43 13.34
N PRO A 174 23.46 -2.13 12.50
CA PRO A 174 23.94 -1.52 11.26
C PRO A 174 22.75 -1.15 10.36
N THR A 175 22.83 0.05 9.79
CA THR A 175 21.82 0.62 8.88
C THR A 175 21.70 -0.31 7.67
N GLY A 176 20.52 -0.92 7.46
CA GLY A 176 20.26 -1.81 6.33
C GLY A 176 20.06 -3.30 6.65
N SER A 177 20.06 -3.70 7.93
CA SER A 177 19.66 -5.08 8.27
C SER A 177 18.18 -5.31 7.92
N THR A 178 17.93 -6.29 7.05
CA THR A 178 16.60 -6.82 6.78
C THR A 178 15.90 -7.19 8.09
N PRO A 179 14.56 -7.05 8.21
CA PRO A 179 13.84 -7.59 9.34
C PRO A 179 14.18 -9.08 9.46
N PHE A 180 14.46 -9.55 10.67
CA PHE A 180 14.62 -10.99 10.91
C PHE A 180 13.40 -11.70 10.35
N PRO A 181 13.54 -12.71 9.47
CA PRO A 181 12.44 -13.62 9.24
C PRO A 181 12.18 -14.30 10.58
N GLU A 182 11.02 -14.02 11.16
CA GLU A 182 10.51 -14.71 12.34
C GLU A 182 10.22 -16.16 11.91
N VAL A 183 11.27 -16.99 11.89
CA VAL A 183 11.16 -18.41 11.65
C VAL A 183 10.65 -19.01 12.95
N ASN A 184 9.41 -19.49 12.93
CA ASN A 184 8.85 -20.38 13.95
C ASN A 184 9.86 -21.49 14.29
N GLU A 185 10.57 -21.34 15.41
CA GLU A 185 11.30 -22.42 16.07
C GLU A 185 10.31 -23.32 16.82
N VAL A 186 9.54 -24.09 16.06
CA VAL A 186 8.89 -25.30 16.57
C VAL A 186 9.02 -26.35 15.50
N TYR A 187 10.18 -27.02 15.42
CA TYR A 187 10.36 -28.42 14.98
C TYR A 187 11.84 -28.78 15.10
N ALA A 188 12.36 -28.78 16.32
CA ALA A 188 13.66 -29.38 16.64
C ALA A 188 13.48 -30.51 17.66
N HIS A 189 12.74 -31.56 17.32
CA HIS A 189 12.95 -32.86 17.94
C HIS A 189 12.65 -33.99 16.94
N HIS A 190 13.57 -34.97 16.92
CA HIS A 190 13.52 -36.27 16.25
C HIS A 190 14.18 -36.40 14.87
N ALA A 191 15.51 -36.24 14.80
CA ALA A 191 16.33 -37.07 13.89
C ALA A 191 17.81 -37.12 14.30
N ARG A 192 18.15 -37.48 15.54
CA ARG A 192 19.50 -37.98 15.87
C ARG A 192 19.42 -39.12 16.88
N ARG A 193 19.14 -40.32 16.38
CA ARG A 193 19.62 -41.57 17.00
C ARG A 193 20.67 -42.16 16.07
N GLY A 194 21.94 -41.99 16.43
CA GLY A 194 23.01 -42.79 15.87
C GLY A 194 23.00 -44.19 16.47
N ARG A 195 23.50 -45.19 15.72
CA ARG A 195 24.64 -46.05 16.09
C ARG A 195 24.81 -47.24 15.14
N GLY A 196 26.06 -47.40 14.68
CA GLY A 196 26.72 -48.68 14.34
C GLY A 196 26.85 -48.95 12.85
N ARG A 197 27.92 -49.55 12.31
CA ARG A 197 29.25 -50.00 12.79
C ARG A 197 29.96 -50.58 11.55
N GLY A 198 31.29 -50.40 11.42
CA GLY A 198 32.17 -51.14 10.48
C GLY A 198 33.13 -50.18 9.75
N ARG A 199 34.40 -49.99 10.10
CA ARG A 199 35.62 -50.86 10.11
C ARG A 199 36.02 -51.47 8.76
N GLY A 200 37.08 -50.89 8.17
CA GLY A 200 37.97 -51.47 7.14
C GLY A 200 38.81 -50.35 6.48
N ARG A 201 40.02 -50.03 6.97
CA ARG A 201 41.36 -50.58 6.63
C ARG A 201 41.90 -50.19 5.22
N ASN A 202 42.78 -49.18 5.25
CA ASN A 202 44.21 -49.21 4.87
C ASN A 202 44.71 -49.01 3.41
N TYR A 203 45.84 -48.26 3.33
CA TYR A 203 46.83 -48.00 2.25
C TYR A 203 46.35 -47.13 1.06
N GLY A 204 47.07 -46.18 0.45
CA GLY A 204 48.51 -45.86 0.40
C GLY A 204 48.94 -45.73 -1.09
N GLN A 205 49.60 -44.62 -1.46
CA GLN A 205 50.21 -44.26 -2.78
C GLN A 205 49.21 -43.78 -3.86
N GLU A 206 49.46 -42.73 -4.66
CA GLU A 206 50.72 -42.06 -5.09
C GLU A 206 50.81 -40.57 -4.69
#